data_AF-A0A658NQK1-F1
#
_entry.id   AF-A0A658NQK1-F1
#
_cell.length_a   1.000
_cell.length_b   1.000
_cell.length_c   1.000
_cell.angle_alpha   90.00
_cell.angle_beta   90.00
_cell.angle_gamma   90.00
#
_symmetry.space_group_name_H-M   'P 1'
#
loop_
_entity.id
_entity.type
_entity.pdbx_description
1 polymer ?
#
loop_
_entity_poly.entity_id
_entity_poly.type
_entity_poly.pdbx_seq_one_letter_code
_entity_poly.pdbx_strand_id
1 'polypeptide(L)'
;LESLAESIRVHGVLQPLVLTSYPGNENYTLIAGERRWRAAQMAGLSFVPAVIRPVGEQERLELALVENIQRTNLGPLELAEAYH
;
A
#
# COMPACT_ATOMS: atom_id res chain seq x y z
N LEU A 1 -4.57 5.54 19.51
CA LEU A 1 -5.18 5.50 18.16
C LEU A 1 -6.70 5.63 18.23
N GLU A 2 -7.32 5.16 19.32
CA GLU A 2 -8.77 5.23 19.56
C GLU A 2 -9.38 6.63 19.41
N SER A 3 -8.80 7.66 20.04
CA SER A 3 -9.32 9.04 19.90
C SER A 3 -9.32 9.56 18.45
N LEU A 4 -8.33 9.15 17.64
CA LEU A 4 -8.29 9.47 16.22
C LEU A 4 -9.34 8.67 15.44
N ALA A 5 -9.58 7.41 15.80
CA ALA A 5 -10.62 6.58 15.19
C ALA A 5 -12.03 7.12 15.52
N GLU A 6 -12.27 7.58 16.75
CA GLU A 6 -13.51 8.27 17.12
C GLU A 6 -13.70 9.56 16.33
N SER A 7 -12.66 10.39 16.22
CA SER A 7 -12.71 11.61 15.40
C SER A 7 -13.02 11.29 13.93
N ILE A 8 -12.37 10.27 13.35
CA ILE A 8 -12.61 9.83 11.98
C ILE A 8 -14.02 9.25 11.80
N ARG A 9 -14.58 8.59 12.82
CA ARG A 9 -15.96 8.08 12.76
C ARG A 9 -16.99 9.22 12.65
N VAL A 10 -16.73 10.36 13.30
CA VAL A 10 -17.63 11.53 13.28
C VAL A 10 -17.40 12.42 12.06
N HIS A 11 -16.13 12.68 11.71
CA HIS A 11 -15.77 13.72 10.73
C HIS A 11 -15.18 13.16 9.43
N GLY A 12 -14.95 11.85 9.35
CA GLY A 12 -14.17 11.24 8.28
C GLY A 12 -12.68 11.57 8.37
N VAL A 13 -11.93 11.14 7.35
CA VAL A 13 -10.51 11.46 7.22
C VAL A 13 -10.37 12.82 6.54
N LEU A 14 -10.08 13.87 7.30
CA LEU A 14 -9.99 15.24 6.76
C LEU A 14 -8.75 15.49 5.89
N GLN A 15 -7.63 14.86 6.23
CA GLN A 15 -6.39 14.96 5.46
C GLN A 15 -6.16 13.66 4.68
N PRO A 16 -6.03 13.71 3.35
CA PRO A 16 -5.89 12.51 2.54
C PRO A 16 -4.59 11.75 2.84
N LEU A 17 -4.64 10.43 2.65
CA LEU A 17 -3.43 9.59 2.64
C LEU A 17 -2.58 9.91 1.42
N VAL A 18 -1.28 9.60 1.49
CA VAL A 18 -0.40 9.68 0.33
C VAL A 18 -0.08 8.26 -0.09
N LEU A 19 -0.50 7.90 -1.30
CA LEU A 19 -0.26 6.59 -1.88
C LEU A 19 0.62 6.73 -3.12
N THR A 20 1.19 5.62 -3.54
CA THR A 20 1.75 5.47 -4.88
C THR A 20 1.19 4.24 -5.56
N SER A 21 1.31 4.22 -6.88
CA SER A 21 0.91 3.12 -7.76
C SER A 21 2.04 2.84 -8.74
N TYR A 22 2.25 1.57 -9.05
CA TYR A 22 3.25 1.14 -10.02
C TYR A 22 2.58 0.72 -11.33
N PRO A 23 3.14 1.04 -12.51
CA PRO A 23 2.64 0.52 -13.77
C PRO A 23 2.60 -1.00 -13.76
N GLY A 24 1.45 -1.59 -14.15
CA GLY A 24 1.27 -3.05 -14.11
C GLY A 24 0.91 -3.64 -12.74
N ASN A 25 0.80 -2.80 -11.69
CA ASN A 25 0.27 -3.20 -10.39
C ASN A 25 -1.04 -2.47 -10.12
N GLU A 26 -2.10 -3.23 -9.86
CA GLU A 26 -3.43 -2.69 -9.53
C GLU A 26 -3.53 -2.19 -8.08
N ASN A 27 -2.54 -2.52 -7.25
CA ASN A 27 -2.50 -2.14 -5.84
C ASN A 27 -1.79 -0.81 -5.61
N TYR A 28 -2.21 -0.15 -4.53
CA TYR A 28 -1.58 1.06 -4.02
C TYR A 28 -0.66 0.74 -2.85
N THR A 29 0.46 1.46 -2.78
CA THR A 29 1.36 1.42 -1.62
C THR A 29 1.21 2.71 -0.81
N LEU A 30 1.05 2.58 0.50
CA LEU A 30 0.95 3.71 1.40
C LEU A 30 2.33 4.33 1.64
N ILE A 31 2.51 5.59 1.23
CA ILE A 31 3.73 6.37 1.49
C ILE A 31 3.61 7.11 2.82
N ALA A 32 2.47 7.74 3.09
CA ALA A 32 2.28 8.53 4.29
C ALA A 32 0.83 8.51 4.79
N GLY A 33 0.68 8.57 6.12
CA GLY A 33 -0.63 8.58 6.78
C GLY A 33 -1.00 7.28 7.50
N GLU A 34 -0.02 6.41 7.83
CA GLU A 34 -0.23 5.13 8.54
C GLU A 34 -1.21 5.22 9.72
N ARG A 35 -1.04 6.22 10.59
CA ARG A 35 -1.92 6.41 11.76
C ARG A 35 -3.37 6.70 11.35
N ARG A 36 -3.59 7.47 10.27
CA ARG A 36 -4.91 7.77 9.72
C ARG A 36 -5.51 6.54 9.05
N TRP A 37 -4.71 5.76 8.33
CA TRP A 37 -5.14 4.50 7.72
C TRP A 37 -5.60 3.49 8.78
N ARG A 38 -4.79 3.26 9.82
CA ARG A 38 -5.17 2.38 10.94
C ARG A 38 -6.40 2.87 11.68
N ALA A 39 -6.48 4.17 11.96
CA ALA A 39 -7.63 4.74 12.64
C ALA A 39 -8.91 4.67 11.78
N ALA A 40 -8.80 4.80 10.46
CA ALA A 40 -9.92 4.61 9.54
C ALA A 40 -10.41 3.16 9.49
N GLN A 41 -9.50 2.17 9.54
CA GLN A 41 -9.88 0.76 9.70
C GLN A 41 -10.61 0.52 11.01
N MET A 42 -10.10 1.04 12.13
CA MET A 42 -10.76 0.96 13.44
C MET A 42 -12.12 1.68 13.45
N ALA A 43 -12.28 2.73 12.63
CA ALA A 43 -13.53 3.44 12.45
C ALA A 43 -14.53 2.69 11.54
N GLY A 44 -14.10 1.64 10.86
CA GLY A 44 -14.94 0.83 9.96
C GLY A 44 -15.15 1.44 8.57
N LEU A 45 -14.28 2.36 8.14
CA LEU A 45 -14.40 2.98 6.82
C LEU A 45 -13.92 2.03 5.71
N SER A 46 -14.76 1.78 4.71
CA SER A 46 -14.41 1.01 3.51
C SER A 46 -13.57 1.82 2.51
N PHE A 47 -13.69 3.15 2.52
CA PHE A 47 -12.99 4.06 1.62
C PHE A 47 -12.43 5.25 2.39
N VAL A 48 -11.28 5.73 1.96
CA VAL A 48 -10.60 6.89 2.54
C VAL A 48 -10.06 7.79 1.43
N PRO A 49 -10.06 9.12 1.63
CA PRO A 49 -9.46 10.04 0.68
C PRO A 49 -7.94 9.81 0.62
N ALA A 50 -7.41 9.81 -0.59
CA ALA A 50 -6.00 9.61 -0.86
C ALA A 50 -5.55 10.46 -2.05
N VAL A 51 -4.29 10.85 -2.05
CA VAL A 51 -3.59 11.46 -3.20
C VAL A 51 -2.57 10.48 -3.70
N ILE A 52 -2.61 10.19 -5.00
CA ILE A 52 -1.62 9.34 -5.67
C ILE A 52 -0.43 10.21 -6.08
N ARG A 53 0.76 9.88 -5.60
CA ARG A 53 2.01 10.45 -6.07
C ARG A 53 2.71 9.45 -6.98
N PRO A 54 2.90 9.78 -8.27
CA PRO A 54 3.66 8.91 -9.16
C PRO A 54 5.11 8.83 -8.66
N VAL A 55 5.65 7.62 -8.65
CA VAL A 55 7.08 7.41 -8.42
C VAL A 55 7.83 7.92 -9.65
N GLY A 56 8.88 8.72 -9.45
CA GLY A 56 9.74 9.20 -10.54
C GLY A 56 10.34 8.02 -11.31
N GLU A 57 10.71 8.22 -12.57
CA GLU A 57 11.31 7.17 -13.41
C GLU A 57 12.59 6.57 -12.80
N GLN A 58 13.39 7.39 -12.10
CA GLN A 58 14.59 6.97 -11.39
C GLN A 58 14.28 6.01 -10.22
N GLU A 59 13.38 6.41 -9.32
CA GLU A 59 12.94 5.58 -8.18
C GLU A 59 12.21 4.30 -8.66
N ARG A 60 11.53 4.36 -9.82
CA ARG A 60 10.94 3.18 -10.47
C ARG A 60 11.99 2.12 -10.83
N LEU A 61 13.11 2.54 -11.42
CA LEU A 61 14.16 1.63 -11.84
C LEU A 61 14.80 0.93 -10.64
N GLU A 62 15.05 1.68 -9.56
CA GLU A 62 15.57 1.15 -8.30
C GLU A 62 14.60 0.14 -7.67
N LEU A 63 13.30 0.46 -7.63
CA LEU A 63 12.28 -0.47 -7.13
C LEU A 63 12.13 -1.73 -7.99
N ALA A 64 12.14 -1.61 -9.32
CA ALA A 64 12.05 -2.76 -10.22
C ALA A 64 13.25 -3.71 -10.06
N LEU A 65 14.45 -3.17 -9.82
CA LEU A 65 15.63 -3.97 -9.51
C LEU A 65 15.47 -4.70 -8.17
N VAL A 66 14.95 -4.02 -7.14
CA VAL A 66 14.70 -4.63 -5.82
C VAL A 66 13.61 -5.71 -5.87
N GLU A 67 12.49 -5.48 -6.57
CA GLU A 67 11.42 -6.48 -6.73
C GLU A 67 11.93 -7.72 -7.49
N ASN A 68 12.73 -7.55 -8.53
CA ASN A 68 13.31 -8.66 -9.28
C ASN A 68 14.26 -9.50 -8.42
N ILE A 69 15.05 -8.85 -7.55
CA ILE A 69 15.90 -9.53 -6.55
C ILE A 69 15.04 -10.27 -5.51
N GLN A 70 13.93 -9.70 -5.06
CA GLN A 70 12.99 -10.37 -4.15
C GLN A 70 12.33 -11.59 -4.82
N ARG A 71 11.99 -11.52 -6.13
CA ARG A 71 11.47 -12.66 -6.90
C ARG A 71 12.51 -13.76 -7.11
N THR A 72 13.76 -13.41 -7.40
CA THR A 72 14.84 -14.41 -7.60
C THR A 72 15.27 -15.12 -6.31
N ASN A 73 14.83 -14.62 -5.15
CA ASN A 73 15.02 -15.28 -3.84
C ASN A 73 13.83 -16.15 -3.42
N LEU A 74 12.75 -16.24 -4.21
CA LEU A 74 11.78 -17.34 -4.09
C LEU A 74 12.41 -18.57 -4.74
N GLY A 75 13.23 -19.25 -3.94
CA GLY A 75 13.86 -20.52 -4.27
C GLY A 75 12.83 -21.64 -4.53
N PRO A 76 13.30 -22.77 -5.09
CA PRO A 76 12.53 -23.77 -5.82
C PRO A 76 11.57 -24.58 -4.93
N LEU A 77 10.46 -23.97 -4.52
CA LEU A 77 9.39 -24.65 -3.78
C LEU A 77 8.00 -24.53 -4.44
N GLU A 78 7.87 -23.79 -5.54
CA GLU A 78 6.61 -23.72 -6.32
C GLU A 78 6.62 -24.60 -7.60
N LEU A 79 7.72 -25.31 -7.89
CA LEU A 79 7.77 -26.25 -9.03
C LEU A 79 7.23 -27.66 -8.72
N ALA A 80 6.91 -27.96 -7.45
CA ALA A 80 6.48 -29.29 -7.02
C ALA A 80 4.96 -29.54 -7.14
N GLU A 81 4.13 -28.50 -7.19
CA GLU A 81 2.67 -28.65 -7.30
C GLU A 81 2.14 -28.60 -8.74
N ALA A 82 3.00 -28.34 -9.73
CA ALA A 82 2.60 -28.31 -11.15
C ALA A 82 2.57 -29.70 -11.83
N TYR A 83 2.88 -30.78 -11.10
CA TYR A 83 2.92 -32.15 -11.62
C TYR A 83 2.10 -33.18 -10.83
N HIS A 84 1.03 -32.75 -10.14
CA HIS A 84 0.00 -33.68 -9.65
C HIS A 84 -1.41 -33.19 -9.95
#